data_AF-A0A956WX19-F1
#
_entry.id   AF-A0A956WX19-F1
#
_cell.length_a   1.000
_cell.length_b   1.000
_cell.length_c   1.000
_cell.angle_alpha   90.00
_cell.angle_beta   90.00
_cell.angle_gamma   90.00
#
_symmetry.space_group_name_H-M   'P 1'
#
loop_
_entity.id
_entity.type
_entity.pdbx_description
1 polymer ?
#
loop_
_entity_poly.entity_id
_entity_poly.type
_entity_poly.pdbx_seq_one_letter_code
_entity_poly.pdbx_strand_id
1 'polypeptide(L)'
;LISGLGYTLAWVALVLLALAALMLWLGPLIVAGGTLAMVMLLQRRDDRDLNQPDLDGGLDMAQQGPPLPTGEPSPWQALLVRLGLRSVPSQTFEEPTLVIGGNGVAADRTAARIVADKPVATSEQTVAGISRGPAPGSADTLIPRIIGGGQTWRLPNITEILDEAEEVEIQYADIKDRARIIEQTLADFGVPVRVVEANPGPAVTQFGLQPGYRERRRSRDEMRREAEELLRQRGYGSSRRPITDELVKEVMDDEVSKYERVKIRVSKIQALSNDLALALSASPIRIEAPVPGRPLVGLEVPNTLKALVSLRGVLESDTFRQMNSALRIALGQDTAGQAAVADLAKMPHLLIAG
;
A
#
# COMPACT_ATOMS: atom_id res chain seq x y z
N LEU A 1 31.09 -60.52 48.68
CA LEU A 1 31.48 -59.38 47.84
C LEU A 1 30.52 -59.05 46.68
N ILE A 2 29.42 -59.80 46.45
CA ILE A 2 28.57 -59.60 45.26
C ILE A 2 27.24 -58.87 45.56
N SER A 3 26.82 -58.74 46.83
CA SER A 3 25.59 -58.02 47.19
C SER A 3 25.75 -56.50 47.40
N GLY A 4 26.98 -55.98 47.45
CA GLY A 4 27.25 -54.55 47.64
C GLY A 4 27.35 -53.73 46.35
N LEU A 5 27.74 -54.36 45.23
CA LEU A 5 27.96 -53.66 43.95
C LEU A 5 26.67 -53.27 43.22
N GLY A 6 25.58 -54.04 43.39
CA GLY A 6 24.31 -53.75 42.72
C GLY A 6 23.64 -52.48 43.25
N TYR A 7 23.73 -52.25 44.56
CA TYR A 7 23.14 -51.06 45.20
C TYR A 7 23.91 -49.79 44.86
N THR A 8 25.24 -49.85 44.75
CA THR A 8 26.04 -48.67 44.39
C THR A 8 25.80 -48.25 42.95
N LEU A 9 25.69 -49.20 42.02
CA LEU A 9 25.37 -48.91 40.61
C LEU A 9 23.95 -48.33 40.44
N ALA A 10 22.97 -48.84 41.17
CA ALA A 10 21.60 -48.32 41.14
C ALA A 10 21.53 -46.87 41.67
N TRP A 11 22.25 -46.56 42.76
CA TRP A 11 22.33 -45.20 43.29
C TRP A 11 23.04 -44.23 42.35
N VAL A 12 24.13 -44.66 41.69
CA VAL A 12 24.83 -43.84 40.69
C VAL A 12 23.92 -43.53 39.49
N ALA A 13 23.15 -44.52 39.01
CA ALA A 13 22.21 -44.31 37.92
C ALA A 13 21.09 -43.32 38.30
N LEU A 14 20.58 -43.39 39.52
CA LEU A 14 19.57 -42.45 40.04
C LEU A 14 20.10 -41.02 40.16
N VAL A 15 21.34 -40.86 40.64
CA VAL A 15 21.99 -39.54 40.74
C VAL A 15 22.25 -38.93 39.36
N LEU A 16 22.69 -39.75 38.39
CA LEU A 16 22.89 -39.29 37.00
C LEU A 16 21.57 -38.88 36.34
N LEU A 17 20.48 -39.62 36.56
CA LEU A 17 19.15 -39.24 36.08
C LEU A 17 18.65 -37.95 36.72
N ALA A 18 18.87 -37.75 38.03
CA ALA A 18 18.50 -36.53 38.72
C ALA A 18 19.30 -35.31 38.21
N LEU A 19 20.61 -35.48 37.95
CA LEU A 19 21.44 -34.43 37.37
C LEU A 19 21.05 -34.10 35.92
N ALA A 20 20.70 -35.11 35.12
CA ALA A 20 20.20 -34.90 33.75
C ALA A 20 18.86 -34.14 33.75
N ALA A 21 17.94 -34.51 34.65
CA ALA A 21 16.66 -33.81 34.82
C ALA A 21 16.86 -32.37 35.31
N LEU A 22 17.83 -32.13 36.21
CA LEU A 22 18.18 -30.80 36.69
C LEU A 22 18.77 -29.93 35.56
N MET A 23 19.62 -30.49 34.70
CA MET A 23 20.14 -29.77 33.52
C MET A 23 19.03 -29.45 32.50
N LEU A 24 18.10 -30.36 32.27
CA LEU A 24 16.92 -30.13 31.41
C LEU A 24 15.99 -29.06 31.98
N TRP A 25 15.88 -28.98 33.31
CA TRP A 25 15.07 -27.97 34.00
C TRP A 25 15.74 -26.59 34.06
N LEU A 26 17.07 -26.53 34.16
CA LEU A 26 17.85 -25.28 34.18
C LEU A 26 18.15 -24.71 32.79
N GLY A 27 18.15 -25.53 31.74
CA GLY A 27 18.42 -25.11 30.36
C GLY A 27 17.58 -23.91 29.90
N PRO A 28 16.25 -23.90 30.11
CA PRO A 28 15.39 -22.76 29.75
C PRO A 28 15.73 -21.45 30.48
N LEU A 29 16.19 -21.51 31.74
CA LEU A 29 16.57 -20.32 32.52
C LEU A 29 17.87 -19.68 32.03
N ILE A 30 18.83 -20.50 31.57
CA ILE A 30 20.11 -20.00 31.05
C ILE A 30 19.91 -19.35 29.67
N VAL A 31 19.05 -19.93 28.83
CA VAL A 31 18.71 -19.36 27.51
C VAL A 31 17.86 -18.09 27.66
N ALA A 32 16.93 -18.03 28.60
CA ALA A 32 16.12 -16.83 28.87
C ALA A 32 16.93 -15.68 29.51
N GLY A 33 17.89 -15.99 30.39
CA GLY A 33 18.77 -14.98 30.98
C GLY A 33 19.76 -14.38 29.97
N GLY A 34 20.27 -15.21 29.05
CA GLY A 34 21.17 -14.77 27.99
C GLY A 34 20.49 -13.87 26.95
N THR A 35 19.23 -14.16 26.59
CA THR A 35 18.47 -13.31 25.66
C THR A 35 18.04 -12.00 26.29
N LEU A 36 17.66 -11.97 27.58
CA LEU A 36 17.31 -10.72 28.27
C LEU A 36 18.53 -9.81 28.47
N ALA A 37 19.70 -10.36 28.82
CA ALA A 37 20.94 -9.60 28.95
C ALA A 37 21.46 -9.10 27.60
N MET A 38 21.31 -9.90 26.53
CA MET A 38 21.66 -9.48 25.17
C MET A 38 20.69 -8.41 24.64
N VAL A 39 19.38 -8.53 24.90
CA VAL A 39 18.38 -7.52 24.53
C VAL A 39 18.58 -6.22 25.33
N MET A 40 18.90 -6.30 26.62
CA MET A 40 19.27 -5.11 27.39
C MET A 40 20.62 -4.52 26.96
N LEU A 41 21.61 -5.32 26.55
CA LEU A 41 22.87 -4.81 26.01
C LEU A 41 22.72 -4.23 24.60
N LEU A 42 21.79 -4.74 23.79
CA LEU A 42 21.46 -4.19 22.48
C LEU A 42 20.63 -2.90 22.62
N GLN A 43 19.67 -2.85 23.55
CA GLN A 43 18.94 -1.60 23.86
C GLN A 43 19.86 -0.54 24.49
N ARG A 44 20.83 -0.93 25.34
CA ARG A 44 21.80 -0.01 25.95
C ARG A 44 22.89 0.46 24.98
N ARG A 45 23.05 -0.20 23.83
CA ARG A 45 23.97 0.22 22.76
C ARG A 45 23.30 1.22 21.82
N ASP A 46 22.02 1.02 21.49
CA ASP A 46 21.23 1.98 20.69
C ASP A 46 21.01 3.33 21.40
N ASP A 47 20.87 3.33 22.74
CA ASP A 47 20.73 4.59 23.50
C ASP A 47 22.03 5.43 23.57
N ARG A 48 23.21 4.82 23.32
CA ARG A 48 24.49 5.54 23.29
C ARG A 48 24.80 6.19 21.95
N ASP A 49 24.20 5.72 20.86
CA ASP A 49 24.45 6.27 19.52
C ASP A 49 23.58 7.50 19.19
N LEU A 50 22.67 7.91 20.10
CA LEU A 50 21.87 9.12 19.95
C LEU A 50 22.50 10.40 20.53
N ASN A 51 23.68 10.31 21.17
CA ASN A 51 24.28 11.43 21.90
C ASN A 51 25.83 11.49 21.80
N GLN A 52 26.39 11.42 20.58
CA GLN A 52 27.81 11.74 20.35
C GLN A 52 27.93 12.95 19.41
N PRO A 53 28.70 14.00 19.77
CA PRO A 53 29.04 15.08 18.86
C PRO A 53 30.16 14.63 17.92
N ASP A 54 29.91 14.67 16.61
CA ASP A 54 30.91 14.36 15.58
C ASP A 54 32.12 15.32 15.69
N LEU A 55 33.30 14.73 15.85
CA LEU A 55 34.59 15.41 15.72
C LEU A 55 35.12 15.17 14.31
N ASP A 56 35.39 16.27 13.62
CA ASP A 56 35.98 16.35 12.29
C ASP A 56 37.36 15.67 12.23
N GLY A 57 37.53 14.77 11.27
CA GLY A 57 38.80 14.18 10.87
C GLY A 57 38.77 13.86 9.39
N GLY A 58 39.34 14.77 8.58
CA GLY A 58 39.33 14.68 7.13
C GLY A 58 40.15 13.52 6.56
N LEU A 59 39.62 12.92 5.49
CA LEU A 59 40.39 12.30 4.41
C LEU A 59 39.62 12.53 3.10
N ASP A 60 40.16 13.44 2.29
CA ASP A 60 39.99 13.39 0.83
C ASP A 60 40.52 12.04 0.33
N MET A 61 39.68 11.32 -0.42
CA MET A 61 40.00 10.58 -1.66
C MET A 61 38.97 9.47 -1.92
N ALA A 62 38.24 9.65 -3.03
CA ALA A 62 37.68 8.61 -3.90
C ALA A 62 36.95 7.42 -3.27
N GLN A 63 35.62 7.52 -3.15
CA GLN A 63 34.71 6.43 -3.53
C GLN A 63 33.45 7.01 -4.15
N GLN A 64 33.27 6.75 -5.45
CA GLN A 64 31.95 6.78 -6.09
C GLN A 64 31.05 5.84 -5.29
N GLY A 65 29.99 6.37 -4.68
CA GLY A 65 28.94 5.53 -4.11
C GLY A 65 28.36 4.63 -5.21
N PRO A 66 27.86 3.42 -4.87
CA PRO A 66 27.26 2.54 -5.85
C PRO A 66 26.14 3.29 -6.58
N PRO A 67 25.94 3.07 -7.89
CA PRO A 67 24.87 3.73 -8.62
C PRO A 67 23.54 3.48 -7.89
N LEU A 68 22.71 4.52 -7.82
CA LEU A 68 21.32 4.43 -7.38
C LEU A 68 20.70 3.18 -8.02
N PRO A 69 19.99 2.31 -7.26
CA PRO A 69 19.36 1.15 -7.84
C PRO A 69 18.43 1.61 -8.96
N THR A 70 18.83 1.28 -10.18
CA THR A 70 18.04 1.46 -11.38
C THR A 70 16.78 0.63 -11.24
N GLY A 71 15.66 1.29 -10.95
CA GLY A 71 14.37 1.01 -11.57
C GLY A 71 13.82 -0.42 -11.48
N GLU A 72 14.10 -1.20 -10.44
CA GLU A 72 13.29 -2.40 -10.21
C GLU A 72 11.96 -1.99 -9.55
N PRO A 73 10.83 -2.21 -10.23
CA PRO A 73 9.52 -1.92 -9.66
C PRO A 73 9.32 -2.78 -8.40
N SER A 74 8.66 -2.22 -7.38
CA SER A 74 8.25 -3.01 -6.21
C SER A 74 7.48 -4.27 -6.67
N PRO A 75 7.46 -5.38 -5.90
CA PRO A 75 6.78 -6.61 -6.31
C PRO A 75 5.32 -6.38 -6.78
N TRP A 76 4.66 -5.38 -6.20
CA TRP A 76 3.32 -4.95 -6.58
C TRP A 76 3.29 -4.11 -7.86
N GLN A 77 4.25 -3.22 -8.09
CA GLN A 77 4.38 -2.50 -9.37
C GLN A 77 4.76 -3.47 -10.51
N ALA A 78 5.63 -4.44 -10.23
CA ALA A 78 5.97 -5.51 -11.17
C ALA A 78 4.73 -6.35 -11.50
N LEU A 79 3.88 -6.62 -10.51
CA LEU A 79 2.61 -7.30 -10.69
C LEU A 79 1.63 -6.45 -11.52
N LEU A 80 1.42 -5.17 -11.21
CA LEU A 80 0.50 -4.30 -11.94
C LEU A 80 0.93 -4.08 -13.41
N VAL A 81 2.23 -3.90 -13.64
CA VAL A 81 2.82 -3.81 -14.99
C VAL A 81 2.68 -5.14 -15.74
N ARG A 82 2.88 -6.28 -15.07
CA ARG A 82 2.69 -7.62 -15.65
C ARG A 82 1.22 -7.95 -15.91
N LEU A 83 0.30 -7.35 -15.16
CA LEU A 83 -1.15 -7.42 -15.35
C LEU A 83 -1.66 -6.45 -16.43
N GLY A 84 -0.85 -5.51 -16.91
CA GLY A 84 -1.23 -4.55 -17.96
C GLY A 84 -2.17 -3.43 -17.49
N LEU A 85 -2.26 -3.21 -16.17
CA LEU A 85 -3.09 -2.17 -15.56
C LEU A 85 -2.26 -0.87 -15.52
N ARG A 86 -2.49 0.06 -16.45
CA ARG A 86 -1.90 1.41 -16.40
C ARG A 86 -2.71 2.27 -15.43
N SER A 87 -2.04 2.95 -14.50
CA SER A 87 -2.65 4.10 -13.83
C SER A 87 -2.76 5.25 -14.83
N VAL A 88 -3.98 5.77 -15.01
CA VAL A 88 -4.23 7.04 -15.71
C VAL A 88 -3.81 8.17 -14.77
N PRO A 89 -3.13 9.24 -15.23
CA PRO A 89 -2.85 10.39 -14.38
C PRO A 89 -4.18 11.07 -13.98
N SER A 90 -4.32 11.39 -12.69
CA SER A 90 -5.47 12.11 -12.17
C SER A 90 -5.61 13.47 -12.85
N GLN A 91 -6.81 13.77 -13.32
CA GLN A 91 -7.14 15.08 -13.88
C GLN A 91 -6.97 16.15 -12.79
N THR A 92 -6.17 17.17 -13.11
CA THR A 92 -6.10 18.40 -12.33
C THR A 92 -7.38 19.18 -12.64
N PHE A 93 -8.22 19.42 -11.63
CA PHE A 93 -9.38 20.30 -11.81
C PHE A 93 -8.90 21.75 -11.94
N GLU A 94 -9.06 22.34 -13.12
CA GLU A 94 -9.25 23.79 -13.24
C GLU A 94 -10.70 24.12 -12.89
N GLU A 95 -10.90 25.22 -12.13
CA GLU A 95 -12.21 25.68 -11.68
C GLU A 95 -13.15 26.03 -12.86
N PRO A 96 -14.41 25.57 -12.89
CA PRO A 96 -15.35 26.02 -13.90
C PRO A 96 -15.93 27.39 -13.52
N THR A 97 -15.65 28.39 -14.34
CA THR A 97 -16.35 29.68 -14.33
C THR A 97 -17.74 29.52 -14.95
N LEU A 98 -18.76 30.11 -14.32
CA LEU A 98 -20.17 29.99 -14.69
C LEU A 98 -20.53 30.74 -16.01
N VAL A 99 -21.46 30.13 -16.74
CA VAL A 99 -21.99 30.33 -18.11
C VAL A 99 -22.84 31.59 -18.33
N ILE A 100 -22.97 32.13 -19.57
CA ILE A 100 -24.26 32.53 -20.23
C ILE A 100 -24.20 32.51 -21.79
N GLY A 101 -25.19 31.83 -22.42
CA GLY A 101 -25.82 32.12 -23.74
C GLY A 101 -25.42 31.18 -24.90
N GLY A 102 -26.28 30.63 -25.77
CA GLY A 102 -27.72 30.72 -26.06
C GLY A 102 -27.96 30.16 -27.48
N ASN A 103 -29.17 29.64 -27.74
CA ASN A 103 -29.76 29.22 -29.03
C ASN A 103 -29.47 27.81 -29.62
N GLY A 104 -30.46 26.91 -29.42
CA GLY A 104 -31.32 26.27 -30.42
C GLY A 104 -30.76 25.70 -31.73
N VAL A 105 -31.21 24.48 -32.08
CA VAL A 105 -32.06 24.17 -33.26
C VAL A 105 -32.32 22.65 -33.32
N ALA A 106 -33.58 22.30 -33.57
CA ALA A 106 -34.10 20.95 -33.82
C ALA A 106 -33.80 20.45 -35.24
N ALA A 107 -33.78 19.13 -35.46
CA ALA A 107 -34.41 18.49 -36.62
C ALA A 107 -34.40 16.96 -36.55
N ASP A 108 -35.62 16.44 -36.55
CA ASP A 108 -36.07 15.10 -36.91
C ASP A 108 -35.70 14.72 -38.36
N ARG A 109 -35.52 13.42 -38.65
CA ARG A 109 -35.97 12.76 -39.89
C ARG A 109 -35.70 11.25 -39.97
N THR A 110 -36.69 10.65 -40.60
CA THR A 110 -37.14 9.27 -40.68
C THR A 110 -36.59 8.48 -41.88
N ALA A 111 -36.73 7.15 -41.80
CA ALA A 111 -37.04 6.17 -42.86
C ALA A 111 -35.92 5.64 -43.79
N ALA A 112 -35.80 4.30 -43.88
CA ALA A 112 -36.39 3.52 -44.99
C ALA A 112 -36.17 1.99 -44.86
N ARG A 113 -37.23 1.23 -45.20
CA ARG A 113 -37.36 -0.23 -45.37
C ARG A 113 -36.71 -0.72 -46.66
N ILE A 114 -36.34 -2.02 -46.75
CA ILE A 114 -36.63 -2.93 -47.89
C ILE A 114 -36.89 -4.37 -47.37
N VAL A 115 -37.79 -5.07 -48.07
CA VAL A 115 -38.51 -6.33 -47.78
C VAL A 115 -38.09 -7.45 -48.75
N ALA A 116 -38.49 -8.69 -48.43
CA ALA A 116 -38.75 -9.88 -49.29
C ALA A 116 -37.68 -10.99 -49.22
N ASP A 117 -37.97 -12.29 -49.23
CA ASP A 117 -39.21 -13.06 -49.36
C ASP A 117 -39.00 -14.50 -48.79
N LYS A 118 -40.09 -15.25 -48.55
CA LYS A 118 -40.08 -16.68 -48.14
C LYS A 118 -40.30 -17.57 -49.38
N PRO A 119 -40.01 -18.89 -49.33
CA PRO A 119 -41.16 -19.81 -49.17
C PRO A 119 -40.89 -21.08 -48.35
N VAL A 120 -42.00 -21.76 -48.06
CA VAL A 120 -42.19 -23.01 -47.29
C VAL A 120 -42.26 -24.20 -48.25
N ALA A 121 -41.81 -25.38 -47.81
CA ALA A 121 -42.36 -26.68 -48.26
C ALA A 121 -42.17 -27.77 -47.19
N THR A 122 -43.07 -28.74 -47.21
CA THR A 122 -43.43 -29.72 -46.17
C THR A 122 -43.10 -31.15 -46.61
N SER A 123 -43.02 -32.05 -45.63
CA SER A 123 -43.35 -33.51 -45.61
C SER A 123 -42.36 -34.60 -46.03
N GLU A 124 -42.34 -35.61 -45.13
CA GLU A 124 -42.31 -37.09 -45.34
C GLU A 124 -41.07 -37.94 -44.97
N GLN A 125 -41.21 -38.58 -43.79
CA GLN A 125 -40.94 -39.96 -43.36
C GLN A 125 -40.11 -40.93 -44.25
N THR A 126 -39.23 -41.74 -43.60
CA THR A 126 -39.28 -43.24 -43.53
C THR A 126 -37.90 -43.94 -43.51
N VAL A 127 -37.60 -44.59 -42.36
CA VAL A 127 -36.98 -45.93 -42.13
C VAL A 127 -35.46 -46.21 -42.32
N ALA A 128 -34.88 -46.62 -41.17
CA ALA A 128 -33.86 -47.63 -40.88
C ALA A 128 -32.56 -47.76 -41.71
N GLY A 129 -31.44 -47.68 -40.99
CA GLY A 129 -30.15 -48.23 -41.38
C GLY A 129 -29.20 -48.28 -40.20
N ILE A 130 -29.08 -49.45 -39.56
CA ILE A 130 -28.01 -49.74 -38.59
C ILE A 130 -26.70 -49.84 -39.38
N SER A 131 -25.74 -48.94 -39.13
CA SER A 131 -24.37 -49.11 -39.63
C SER A 131 -23.35 -48.57 -38.64
N ARG A 132 -22.67 -49.53 -37.99
CA ARG A 132 -21.26 -49.57 -37.58
C ARG A 132 -20.65 -48.27 -37.02
N GLY A 133 -20.36 -48.28 -35.72
CA GLY A 133 -19.53 -47.25 -35.09
C GLY A 133 -18.11 -47.19 -35.67
N PRO A 134 -17.50 -45.99 -35.81
CA PRO A 134 -16.08 -45.86 -36.04
C PRO A 134 -15.29 -45.79 -34.72
N ALA A 135 -14.06 -46.30 -34.81
CA ALA A 135 -13.02 -46.47 -33.80
C ALA A 135 -12.58 -45.16 -33.09
N PRO A 136 -11.95 -45.24 -31.90
CA PRO A 136 -11.52 -44.07 -31.14
C PRO A 136 -10.27 -43.47 -31.80
N GLY A 137 -10.36 -42.22 -32.27
CA GLY A 137 -9.22 -41.59 -32.93
C GLY A 137 -9.54 -40.27 -33.61
N SER A 138 -10.01 -39.29 -32.85
CA SER A 138 -9.91 -37.89 -33.24
C SER A 138 -9.99 -37.04 -31.99
N ALA A 139 -8.99 -36.19 -31.79
CA ALA A 139 -8.81 -35.29 -30.66
C ALA A 139 -10.16 -34.80 -30.11
N ASP A 140 -10.49 -35.26 -28.91
CA ASP A 140 -11.59 -34.74 -28.11
C ASP A 140 -11.33 -33.25 -27.93
N THR A 141 -11.99 -32.45 -28.76
CA THR A 141 -12.28 -31.07 -28.42
C THR A 141 -12.99 -31.17 -27.09
N LEU A 142 -12.43 -30.54 -26.04
CA LEU A 142 -13.06 -30.40 -24.73
C LEU A 142 -14.32 -29.53 -24.87
N ILE A 143 -15.33 -30.03 -25.58
CA ILE A 143 -16.67 -29.50 -25.58
C ILE A 143 -17.25 -30.03 -24.26
N PRO A 144 -17.57 -29.18 -23.29
CA PRO A 144 -18.19 -29.65 -22.06
C PRO A 144 -19.44 -30.44 -22.44
N ARG A 145 -19.43 -31.75 -22.16
CA ARG A 145 -20.61 -32.60 -22.35
C ARG A 145 -21.65 -32.13 -21.35
N ILE A 146 -22.63 -31.37 -21.82
CA ILE A 146 -23.80 -31.01 -21.03
C ILE A 146 -24.53 -32.33 -20.72
N ILE A 147 -24.62 -32.67 -19.43
CA ILE A 147 -25.41 -33.82 -18.98
C ILE A 147 -26.88 -33.44 -19.18
N GLY A 148 -27.48 -33.96 -20.25
CA GLY A 148 -28.82 -33.57 -20.72
C GLY A 148 -28.74 -33.10 -22.18
N GLY A 149 -29.00 -34.00 -23.12
CA GLY A 149 -28.71 -33.82 -24.54
C GLY A 149 -29.30 -32.56 -25.20
N GLY A 150 -28.63 -32.11 -26.27
CA GLY A 150 -29.15 -31.17 -27.27
C GLY A 150 -29.19 -29.68 -26.90
N GLN A 151 -28.97 -29.32 -25.63
CA GLN A 151 -29.00 -27.93 -25.21
C GLN A 151 -27.73 -27.20 -25.69
N THR A 152 -27.89 -26.15 -26.50
CA THR A 152 -26.77 -25.27 -26.86
C THR A 152 -26.50 -24.34 -25.68
N TRP A 153 -25.33 -24.45 -25.05
CA TRP A 153 -24.93 -23.54 -23.97
C TRP A 153 -24.95 -22.09 -24.46
N ARG A 154 -25.73 -21.24 -23.79
CA ARG A 154 -25.77 -19.79 -24.01
C ARG A 154 -25.28 -19.11 -22.75
N LEU A 155 -24.48 -18.06 -22.93
CA LEU A 155 -24.03 -17.26 -21.80
C LEU A 155 -25.26 -16.63 -21.12
N PRO A 156 -25.43 -16.79 -19.80
CA PRO A 156 -26.52 -16.15 -19.07
C PRO A 156 -26.46 -14.63 -19.22
N ASN A 157 -27.62 -13.98 -19.34
CA ASN A 157 -27.68 -12.53 -19.30
C ASN A 157 -27.49 -12.04 -17.86
N ILE A 158 -26.37 -11.37 -17.59
CA ILE A 158 -25.98 -10.96 -16.24
C ILE A 158 -27.01 -10.04 -15.56
N THR A 159 -27.76 -9.25 -16.33
CA THR A 159 -28.78 -8.34 -15.79
C THR A 159 -30.01 -9.07 -15.27
N GLU A 160 -30.24 -10.31 -15.71
CA GLU A 160 -31.38 -11.14 -15.30
C GLU A 160 -31.05 -12.01 -14.07
N ILE A 161 -29.77 -12.24 -13.80
CA ILE A 161 -29.31 -13.15 -12.74
C ILE A 161 -28.59 -12.45 -11.60
N LEU A 162 -28.17 -11.20 -11.76
CA LEU A 162 -27.44 -10.45 -10.74
C LEU A 162 -28.12 -9.11 -10.41
N ASP A 163 -28.14 -8.79 -9.12
CA ASP A 163 -28.67 -7.54 -8.60
C ASP A 163 -27.71 -6.36 -8.86
N GLU A 164 -28.30 -5.18 -8.99
CA GLU A 164 -27.56 -3.92 -9.04
C GLU A 164 -27.16 -3.48 -7.62
N ALA A 165 -26.01 -2.82 -7.48
CA ALA A 165 -25.60 -2.29 -6.18
C ALA A 165 -26.27 -0.94 -5.93
N GLU A 166 -26.68 -0.69 -4.70
CA GLU A 166 -27.04 0.66 -4.27
C GLU A 166 -25.78 1.53 -4.18
N GLU A 167 -25.79 2.67 -4.87
CA GLU A 167 -24.74 3.68 -4.71
C GLU A 167 -24.90 4.38 -3.36
N VAL A 168 -23.96 4.16 -2.45
CA VAL A 168 -23.91 4.89 -1.18
C VAL A 168 -23.25 6.25 -1.45
N GLU A 169 -24.04 7.31 -1.34
CA GLU A 169 -23.51 8.68 -1.47
C GLU A 169 -22.60 9.01 -0.28
N ILE A 170 -21.33 9.28 -0.58
CA ILE A 170 -20.33 9.58 0.46
C ILE A 170 -20.47 11.05 0.86
N GLN A 171 -20.80 11.29 2.12
CA GLN A 171 -21.04 12.63 2.62
C GLN A 171 -19.74 13.43 2.75
N TYR A 172 -19.56 14.47 1.94
CA TYR A 172 -18.41 15.39 1.98
C TYR A 172 -18.13 16.00 3.36
N ALA A 173 -19.14 16.09 4.23
CA ALA A 173 -18.98 16.56 5.61
C ALA A 173 -18.09 15.62 6.45
N ASP A 174 -18.29 14.30 6.34
CA ASP A 174 -17.53 13.29 7.09
C ASP A 174 -16.04 13.33 6.69
N ILE A 175 -15.76 13.49 5.40
CA ILE A 175 -14.38 13.60 4.89
C ILE A 175 -13.67 14.81 5.49
N LYS A 176 -14.32 15.98 5.53
CA LYS A 176 -13.73 17.22 6.08
C LYS A 176 -13.48 17.11 7.58
N ASP A 177 -14.39 16.51 8.33
CA ASP A 177 -14.23 16.34 9.78
C ASP A 177 -13.10 15.35 10.10
N ARG A 178 -13.03 14.22 9.37
CA ARG A 178 -11.91 13.28 9.48
C ARG A 178 -10.57 13.92 9.13
N ALA A 179 -10.51 14.72 8.06
CA ALA A 179 -9.30 15.45 7.69
C ALA A 179 -8.83 16.38 8.82
N ARG A 180 -9.76 17.12 9.45
CA ARG A 180 -9.46 17.97 10.61
C ARG A 180 -8.91 17.15 11.78
N ILE A 181 -9.54 16.02 12.10
CA ILE A 181 -9.10 15.14 13.19
C ILE A 181 -7.68 14.61 12.92
N ILE A 182 -7.38 14.19 11.68
CA ILE A 182 -6.05 13.71 11.27
C ILE A 182 -4.99 14.80 11.50
N GLU A 183 -5.22 16.01 10.97
CA GLU A 183 -4.27 17.12 11.09
C GLU A 183 -4.06 17.51 12.56
N GLN A 184 -5.14 17.64 13.32
CA GLN A 184 -5.09 18.03 14.72
C GLN A 184 -4.35 16.99 15.57
N THR A 185 -4.72 15.71 15.42
CA THR A 185 -4.11 14.62 16.18
C THR A 185 -2.61 14.55 15.91
N LEU A 186 -2.20 14.58 14.63
CA LEU A 186 -0.78 14.54 14.27
C LEU A 186 -0.03 15.80 14.75
N ALA A 187 -0.66 16.97 14.72
CA ALA A 187 -0.08 18.19 15.27
C ALA A 187 0.14 18.10 16.79
N ASP A 188 -0.82 17.55 17.54
CA ASP A 188 -0.74 17.36 19.00
C ASP A 188 0.44 16.44 19.40
N PHE A 189 0.77 15.45 18.57
CA PHE A 189 1.97 14.61 18.74
C PHE A 189 3.28 15.21 18.18
N GLY A 190 3.25 16.49 17.79
CA GLY A 190 4.40 17.21 17.25
C GLY A 190 4.83 16.70 15.87
N VAL A 191 3.86 16.31 15.05
CA VAL A 191 4.00 15.83 13.67
C VAL A 191 3.02 16.60 12.78
N PRO A 192 3.10 17.94 12.67
CA PRO A 192 2.17 18.69 11.85
C PRO A 192 2.17 18.21 10.39
N VAL A 193 1.00 17.86 9.88
CA VAL A 193 0.77 17.49 8.48
C VAL A 193 -0.35 18.34 7.89
N ARG A 194 -0.48 18.32 6.57
CA ARG A 194 -1.62 18.88 5.85
C ARG A 194 -2.29 17.79 5.03
N VAL A 195 -3.60 17.65 5.13
CA VAL A 195 -4.40 16.81 4.23
C VAL A 195 -4.59 17.59 2.94
N VAL A 196 -3.94 17.14 1.87
CA VAL A 196 -3.99 17.84 0.56
C VAL A 196 -5.03 17.25 -0.37
N GLU A 197 -5.48 16.03 -0.10
CA GLU A 197 -6.49 15.33 -0.90
C GLU A 197 -7.19 14.24 -0.08
N ALA A 198 -8.37 13.86 -0.54
CA ALA A 198 -9.10 12.70 -0.07
C ALA A 198 -9.76 12.02 -1.27
N ASN A 199 -9.52 10.72 -1.40
CA ASN A 199 -10.07 9.87 -2.45
C ASN A 199 -11.01 8.86 -1.78
N PRO A 200 -12.33 9.12 -1.78
CA PRO A 200 -13.28 8.21 -1.17
C PRO A 200 -13.49 6.99 -2.06
N GLY A 201 -13.39 5.81 -1.48
CA GLY A 201 -13.69 4.53 -2.12
C GLY A 201 -14.91 3.86 -1.51
N PRO A 202 -15.27 2.65 -1.98
CA PRO A 202 -16.45 1.91 -1.50
C PRO A 202 -16.38 1.55 -0.01
N ALA A 203 -15.21 1.10 0.46
CA ALA A 203 -15.02 0.59 1.82
C ALA A 203 -14.11 1.47 2.70
N VAL A 204 -13.19 2.20 2.07
CA VAL A 204 -12.19 3.04 2.74
C VAL A 204 -12.07 4.37 2.00
N THR A 205 -11.66 5.41 2.72
CA THR A 205 -11.26 6.70 2.14
C THR A 205 -9.76 6.86 2.31
N GLN A 206 -9.05 7.15 1.22
CA GLN A 206 -7.62 7.41 1.23
C GLN A 206 -7.34 8.92 1.34
N PHE A 207 -6.70 9.34 2.42
CA PHE A 207 -6.24 10.72 2.63
C PHE A 207 -4.78 10.86 2.22
N GLY A 208 -4.46 11.87 1.41
CA GLY A 208 -3.08 12.22 1.08
C GLY A 208 -2.53 13.25 2.05
N LEU A 209 -1.54 12.85 2.85
CA LEU A 209 -0.92 13.69 3.87
C LEU A 209 0.41 14.24 3.36
N GLN A 210 0.58 15.55 3.44
CA GLN A 210 1.84 16.23 3.22
C GLN A 210 2.52 16.52 4.57
N PRO A 211 3.66 15.87 4.88
CA PRO A 211 4.38 16.15 6.12
C PRO A 211 4.92 17.58 6.14
N GLY A 212 4.70 18.28 7.25
CA GLY A 212 5.25 19.61 7.48
C GLY A 212 6.69 19.58 8.00
N TYR A 213 7.02 20.62 8.76
CA TYR A 213 8.32 20.79 9.40
C TYR A 213 8.13 20.91 10.91
N ARG A 214 9.13 20.46 11.65
CA ARG A 214 9.22 20.69 13.10
C ARG A 214 10.41 21.61 13.36
N GLU A 215 10.25 22.51 14.32
CA GLU A 215 11.36 23.31 14.82
C GLU A 215 12.27 22.47 15.70
N ARG A 216 13.56 22.47 15.36
CA ARG A 216 14.64 21.94 16.16
C ARG A 216 15.46 23.11 16.67
N ARG A 217 15.70 23.16 17.98
CA ARG A 217 16.62 24.14 18.56
C ARG A 217 18.04 23.80 18.11
N ARG A 218 18.73 24.78 17.53
CA ARG A 218 20.14 24.63 17.13
C ARG A 218 21.06 24.71 18.35
N SER A 219 22.14 23.93 18.31
CA SER A 219 23.15 23.97 19.35
C SER A 219 23.91 25.29 19.29
N ARG A 220 24.53 25.69 20.41
CA ARG A 220 25.32 26.93 20.45
C ARG A 220 26.50 26.85 19.48
N ASP A 221 27.08 25.68 19.31
CA ASP A 221 28.21 25.47 18.41
C ASP A 221 27.78 25.53 16.94
N GLU A 222 26.61 24.99 16.59
CA GLU A 222 25.99 25.14 15.25
C GLU A 222 25.75 26.62 14.93
N MET A 223 25.14 27.36 15.85
CA MET A 223 24.87 28.80 15.67
C MET A 223 26.17 29.62 15.57
N ARG A 224 27.19 29.26 16.36
CA ARG A 224 28.50 29.90 16.32
C ARG A 224 29.18 29.69 14.97
N ARG A 225 29.18 28.46 14.44
CA ARG A 225 29.78 28.14 13.13
C ARG A 225 29.13 28.96 12.01
N GLU A 226 27.80 29.06 12.00
CA GLU A 226 27.08 29.87 11.01
C GLU A 226 27.37 31.37 11.15
N ALA A 227 27.43 31.90 12.38
CA ALA A 227 27.81 33.29 12.61
C ALA A 227 29.24 33.60 12.11
N GLU A 228 30.20 32.71 12.38
CA GLU A 228 31.57 32.83 11.86
C GLU A 228 31.60 32.76 10.32
N GLU A 229 30.78 31.91 9.71
CA GLU A 229 30.66 31.80 8.25
C GLU A 229 30.08 33.07 7.61
N LEU A 230 29.01 33.64 8.17
CA LEU A 230 28.45 34.93 7.74
C LEU A 230 29.49 36.06 7.82
N LEU A 231 30.28 36.09 8.89
CA LEU A 231 31.37 37.06 9.04
C LEU A 231 32.46 36.86 7.99
N ARG A 232 32.82 35.62 7.66
CA ARG A 232 33.77 35.32 6.57
C ARG A 232 33.23 35.78 5.22
N GLN A 233 31.94 35.56 4.93
CA GLN A 233 31.29 36.04 3.70
C GLN A 233 31.32 37.58 3.61
N ARG A 234 31.32 38.28 4.75
CA ARG A 234 31.47 39.76 4.84
C ARG A 234 32.93 40.25 4.80
N GLY A 235 33.90 39.35 4.61
CA GLY A 235 35.32 39.69 4.52
C GLY A 235 36.02 39.88 5.87
N TYR A 236 35.44 39.40 6.98
CA TYR A 236 36.16 39.21 8.24
C TYR A 236 36.99 37.91 8.19
N GLY A 237 37.92 37.76 9.13
CA GLY A 237 38.82 36.61 9.22
C GLY A 237 40.21 36.84 8.62
N SER A 238 40.46 38.04 8.10
CA SER A 238 41.79 38.51 7.70
C SER A 238 42.54 39.14 8.89
N SER A 239 43.86 39.23 8.84
CA SER A 239 44.67 39.89 9.90
C SER A 239 44.27 41.34 10.16
N ARG A 240 43.69 42.04 9.17
CA ARG A 240 43.18 43.42 9.30
C ARG A 240 41.77 43.51 9.88
N ARG A 241 40.99 42.43 9.87
CA ARG A 241 39.61 42.35 10.36
C ARG A 241 39.40 40.97 11.04
N PRO A 242 39.94 40.76 12.25
CA PRO A 242 39.80 39.49 12.94
C PRO A 242 38.34 39.25 13.34
N ILE A 243 37.94 37.98 13.40
CA ILE A 243 36.65 37.54 13.96
C ILE A 243 36.84 37.43 15.48
N THR A 244 36.23 38.33 16.24
CA THR A 244 36.28 38.34 17.71
C THR A 244 35.06 37.64 18.30
N ASP A 245 35.17 37.11 19.52
CA ASP A 245 34.05 36.44 20.20
C ASP A 245 32.84 37.36 20.43
N GLU A 246 33.10 38.65 20.67
CA GLU A 246 32.04 39.66 20.82
C GLU A 246 31.28 39.87 19.51
N LEU A 247 31.99 39.97 18.39
CA LEU A 247 31.38 40.11 17.06
C LEU A 247 30.59 38.85 16.66
N VAL A 248 31.11 37.67 16.98
CA VAL A 248 30.39 36.40 16.75
C VAL A 248 29.11 36.37 17.58
N LYS A 249 29.16 36.81 18.84
CA LYS A 249 27.98 36.87 19.72
C LYS A 249 26.94 37.85 19.19
N GLU A 250 27.36 39.03 18.74
CA GLU A 250 26.49 40.05 18.12
C GLU A 250 25.75 39.46 16.90
N VAL A 251 26.48 38.89 15.94
CA VAL A 251 25.88 38.25 14.75
C VAL A 251 24.98 37.07 15.13
N MET A 252 25.38 36.28 16.13
CA MET A 252 24.61 35.12 16.57
C MET A 252 23.28 35.53 17.22
N ASP A 253 23.24 36.64 17.97
CA ASP A 253 22.02 37.12 18.61
C ASP A 253 21.10 37.87 17.63
N ASP A 254 21.65 38.58 16.64
CA ASP A 254 20.90 39.43 15.71
C ASP A 254 20.45 38.70 14.42
N GLU A 255 21.27 37.80 13.88
CA GLU A 255 21.07 37.27 12.52
C GLU A 255 20.89 35.75 12.46
N VAL A 256 21.39 35.01 13.45
CA VAL A 256 21.33 33.55 13.45
C VAL A 256 20.07 33.06 14.15
N SER A 257 19.19 32.36 13.42
CA SER A 257 17.99 31.78 14.03
C SER A 257 18.34 30.73 15.09
N LYS A 258 17.70 30.80 16.25
CA LYS A 258 17.83 29.76 17.30
C LYS A 258 17.15 28.44 16.92
N TYR A 259 16.26 28.47 15.93
CA TYR A 259 15.46 27.35 15.50
C TYR A 259 15.66 27.04 14.02
N GLU A 260 15.83 25.77 13.71
CA GLU A 260 15.89 25.23 12.36
C GLU A 260 14.61 24.47 12.05
N ARG A 261 14.07 24.62 10.84
CA ARG A 261 12.91 23.87 10.37
C ARG A 261 13.37 22.55 9.75
N VAL A 262 13.17 21.46 10.46
CA VAL A 262 13.53 20.11 10.00
C VAL A 262 12.29 19.42 9.45
N LYS A 263 12.40 18.81 8.27
CA LYS A 263 11.29 18.05 7.66
C LYS A 263 10.91 16.87 8.57
N ILE A 264 9.62 16.65 8.72
CA ILE A 264 9.11 15.52 9.49
C ILE A 264 9.45 14.21 8.79
N ARG A 265 10.00 13.27 9.57
CA ARG A 265 10.28 11.91 9.10
C ARG A 265 8.98 11.12 8.98
N VAL A 266 8.84 10.41 7.87
CA VAL A 266 7.68 9.55 7.56
C VAL A 266 7.47 8.46 8.62
N SER A 267 8.56 7.88 9.13
CA SER A 267 8.50 6.86 10.20
C SER A 267 7.79 7.37 11.46
N LYS A 268 7.84 8.67 11.73
CA LYS A 268 7.15 9.26 12.89
C LYS A 268 5.63 9.29 12.70
N ILE A 269 5.15 9.43 11.46
CA ILE A 269 3.72 9.33 11.15
C ILE A 269 3.27 7.86 11.29
N GLN A 270 4.06 6.91 10.75
CA GLN A 270 3.76 5.48 10.87
C GLN A 270 3.69 5.00 12.32
N ALA A 271 4.56 5.53 13.19
CA ALA A 271 4.56 5.20 14.62
C ALA A 271 3.26 5.61 15.34
N LEU A 272 2.53 6.60 14.83
CA LEU A 272 1.28 7.12 15.41
C LEU A 272 0.02 6.41 14.87
N SER A 273 0.18 5.29 14.16
CA SER A 273 -0.95 4.58 13.54
C SER A 273 -2.04 4.19 14.55
N ASN A 274 -1.68 3.74 15.76
CA ASN A 274 -2.66 3.34 16.76
C ASN A 274 -3.39 4.54 17.36
N ASP A 275 -2.67 5.63 17.60
CA ASP A 275 -3.25 6.88 18.14
C ASP A 275 -4.21 7.52 17.11
N LEU A 276 -3.82 7.51 15.83
CA LEU A 276 -4.70 7.93 14.73
C LEU A 276 -5.96 7.07 14.65
N ALA A 277 -5.82 5.74 14.76
CA ALA A 277 -6.95 4.83 14.72
C ALA A 277 -7.93 5.09 15.88
N LEU A 278 -7.39 5.38 17.07
CA LEU A 278 -8.18 5.75 18.23
C LEU A 278 -8.90 7.09 18.03
N ALA A 279 -8.17 8.13 17.62
CA ALA A 279 -8.72 9.47 17.42
C ALA A 279 -9.83 9.50 16.35
N LEU A 280 -9.66 8.71 15.28
CA LEU A 280 -10.65 8.58 14.21
C LEU A 280 -11.79 7.62 14.55
N SER A 281 -11.75 6.95 15.71
CA SER A 281 -12.65 5.83 16.03
C SER A 281 -12.75 4.81 14.90
N ALA A 282 -11.62 4.57 14.23
CA ALA A 282 -11.54 3.76 13.02
C ALA A 282 -10.34 2.81 13.13
N SER A 283 -10.62 1.52 13.20
CA SER A 283 -9.59 0.48 13.21
C SER A 283 -10.05 -0.72 12.38
N PRO A 284 -9.16 -1.31 11.55
CA PRO A 284 -7.78 -0.92 11.31
C PRO A 284 -7.65 0.28 10.34
N ILE A 285 -6.56 1.04 10.46
CA ILE A 285 -6.12 2.01 9.42
C ILE A 285 -4.87 1.48 8.73
N ARG A 286 -4.63 1.90 7.48
CA ARG A 286 -3.42 1.55 6.72
C ARG A 286 -2.67 2.81 6.32
N ILE A 287 -1.35 2.81 6.55
CA ILE A 287 -0.47 3.92 6.15
C ILE A 287 0.45 3.43 5.03
N GLU A 288 0.37 4.07 3.88
CA GLU A 288 1.24 3.83 2.72
C GLU A 288 2.21 5.00 2.56
N ALA A 289 3.50 4.73 2.73
CA ALA A 289 4.48 5.81 2.81
C ALA A 289 5.82 5.44 2.16
N PRO A 290 6.32 6.23 1.19
CA PRO A 290 5.57 7.23 0.42
C PRO A 290 4.55 6.58 -0.53
N VAL A 291 3.54 7.34 -0.96
CA VAL A 291 2.66 6.93 -2.07
C VAL A 291 3.49 6.81 -3.36
N PRO A 292 3.42 5.70 -4.10
CA PRO A 292 4.17 5.51 -5.34
C PRO A 292 4.03 6.68 -6.32
N GLY A 293 5.16 7.26 -6.72
CA GLY A 293 5.20 8.37 -7.67
C GLY A 293 4.74 9.72 -7.10
N ARG A 294 4.45 9.82 -5.80
CA ARG A 294 3.89 11.03 -5.19
C ARG A 294 4.59 11.36 -3.85
N PRO A 295 4.92 12.63 -3.57
CA PRO A 295 5.62 13.02 -2.34
C PRO A 295 4.68 13.14 -1.13
N LEU A 296 3.74 12.20 -0.98
CA LEU A 296 2.69 12.18 0.04
C LEU A 296 2.74 10.88 0.85
N VAL A 297 2.14 10.91 2.04
CA VAL A 297 1.84 9.71 2.84
C VAL A 297 0.34 9.42 2.68
N GLY A 298 -0.01 8.24 2.18
CA GLY A 298 -1.39 7.80 2.06
C GLY A 298 -1.89 7.23 3.38
N LEU A 299 -3.04 7.68 3.85
CA LEU A 299 -3.72 7.15 5.03
C LEU A 299 -5.10 6.64 4.62
N GLU A 300 -5.30 5.33 4.65
CA GLU A 300 -6.58 4.70 4.39
C GLU A 300 -7.36 4.53 5.69
N VAL A 301 -8.56 5.09 5.72
CA VAL A 301 -9.46 5.04 6.88
C VAL A 301 -10.76 4.36 6.46
N PRO A 302 -11.25 3.35 7.20
CA PRO A 302 -12.56 2.75 6.93
C PRO A 302 -13.68 3.78 6.92
N ASN A 303 -14.57 3.65 5.93
CA ASN A 303 -15.78 4.47 5.84
C ASN A 303 -16.76 4.06 6.95
N THR A 304 -17.53 5.03 7.45
CA THR A 304 -18.63 4.77 8.39
C THR A 304 -19.71 3.89 7.75
N LEU A 305 -20.04 4.18 6.50
CA LEU A 305 -20.95 3.40 5.67
C LEU A 305 -20.14 2.77 4.53
N LYS A 306 -20.16 1.44 4.44
CA LYS A 306 -19.45 0.69 3.39
C LYS A 306 -20.43 0.42 2.24
N ALA A 307 -20.06 0.80 1.03
CA ALA A 307 -20.80 0.43 -0.16
C ALA A 307 -20.55 -1.06 -0.47
N LEU A 308 -21.60 -1.76 -0.88
CA LEU A 308 -21.50 -3.14 -1.33
C LEU A 308 -20.90 -3.16 -2.74
N VAL A 309 -19.77 -3.85 -2.91
CA VAL A 309 -19.19 -4.09 -4.23
C VAL A 309 -19.91 -5.29 -4.86
N SER A 310 -20.84 -5.04 -5.79
CA SER A 310 -21.56 -6.12 -6.47
C SER A 310 -20.74 -6.75 -7.59
N LEU A 311 -20.93 -8.06 -7.77
CA LEU A 311 -20.33 -8.78 -8.90
C LEU A 311 -20.81 -8.19 -10.25
N ARG A 312 -22.09 -7.83 -10.34
CA ARG A 312 -22.68 -7.23 -11.56
C ARG A 312 -21.94 -5.96 -11.96
N GLY A 313 -21.71 -5.04 -11.04
CA GLY A 313 -21.03 -3.77 -11.34
C GLY A 313 -19.63 -4.00 -11.92
N VAL A 314 -18.88 -4.98 -11.40
CA VAL A 314 -17.55 -5.33 -11.93
C VAL A 314 -17.64 -5.99 -13.31
N LEU A 315 -18.59 -6.91 -13.52
CA LEU A 315 -18.79 -7.57 -14.82
C LEU A 315 -19.29 -6.62 -15.91
N GLU A 316 -20.06 -5.60 -15.52
CA GLU A 316 -20.56 -4.57 -16.43
C GLU A 316 -19.52 -3.51 -16.77
N SER A 317 -18.43 -3.40 -15.99
CA SER A 317 -17.36 -2.44 -16.23
C SER A 317 -16.70 -2.62 -17.61
N ASP A 318 -16.27 -1.49 -18.18
CA ASP A 318 -15.51 -1.49 -19.43
C ASP A 318 -14.21 -2.29 -19.32
N THR A 319 -13.52 -2.19 -18.17
CA THR A 319 -12.31 -2.95 -17.86
C THR A 319 -12.54 -4.45 -18.00
N PHE A 320 -13.66 -4.96 -17.50
CA PHE A 320 -14.01 -6.37 -17.64
C PHE A 320 -14.36 -6.71 -19.09
N ARG A 321 -15.28 -5.95 -19.70
CA ARG A 321 -15.79 -6.22 -21.05
C ARG A 321 -14.70 -6.21 -22.12
N GLN A 322 -13.76 -5.28 -22.03
CA GLN A 322 -12.66 -5.12 -22.98
C GLN A 322 -11.53 -6.16 -22.80
N MET A 323 -11.50 -6.86 -21.66
CA MET A 323 -10.50 -7.90 -21.43
C MET A 323 -10.79 -9.14 -22.27
N ASN A 324 -10.01 -9.33 -23.34
CA ASN A 324 -10.11 -10.48 -24.23
C ASN A 324 -9.37 -11.70 -23.66
N SER A 325 -9.92 -12.31 -22.61
CA SER A 325 -9.45 -13.60 -22.07
C SER A 325 -10.63 -14.48 -21.69
N ALA A 326 -10.55 -15.77 -22.03
CA ALA A 326 -11.52 -16.78 -21.59
C ALA A 326 -11.43 -17.07 -20.08
N LEU A 327 -10.31 -16.71 -19.45
CA LEU A 327 -10.05 -16.90 -18.02
C LEU A 327 -9.94 -15.56 -17.27
N ARG A 328 -10.65 -14.53 -17.74
CA ARG A 328 -10.79 -13.26 -17.01
C ARG A 328 -11.63 -13.46 -15.75
N ILE A 329 -11.23 -12.82 -14.66
CA ILE A 329 -11.84 -12.91 -13.33
C ILE A 329 -12.13 -11.50 -12.84
N ALA A 330 -13.38 -11.27 -12.43
CA ALA A 330 -13.77 -10.09 -11.67
C ALA A 330 -13.36 -10.27 -10.20
N LEU A 331 -12.42 -9.46 -9.71
CA LEU A 331 -11.94 -9.56 -8.33
C LEU A 331 -12.75 -8.67 -7.38
N GLY A 332 -13.24 -7.53 -7.87
CA GLY A 332 -13.93 -6.54 -7.05
C GLY A 332 -13.65 -5.12 -7.54
N GLN A 333 -13.50 -4.20 -6.60
CA GLN A 333 -13.09 -2.82 -6.83
C GLN A 333 -11.85 -2.50 -5.99
N ASP A 334 -11.03 -1.56 -6.46
CA ASP A 334 -9.90 -1.05 -5.71
C ASP A 334 -10.32 0.03 -4.68
N THR A 335 -9.33 0.63 -3.99
CA THR A 335 -9.57 1.69 -2.99
C THR A 335 -10.14 2.97 -3.59
N ALA A 336 -10.12 3.15 -4.91
CA ALA A 336 -10.72 4.28 -5.62
C ALA A 336 -12.07 3.90 -6.27
N GLY A 337 -12.57 2.68 -6.03
CA GLY A 337 -13.83 2.19 -6.60
C GLY A 337 -13.72 1.70 -8.05
N GLN A 338 -12.52 1.66 -8.62
CA GLN A 338 -12.34 1.20 -9.99
C GLN A 338 -12.40 -0.32 -10.07
N ALA A 339 -12.99 -0.85 -11.14
CA ALA A 339 -13.14 -2.28 -11.33
C ALA A 339 -11.78 -2.99 -11.42
N ALA A 340 -11.54 -3.91 -10.49
CA ALA A 340 -10.36 -4.75 -10.45
C ALA A 340 -10.64 -6.08 -11.18
N VAL A 341 -9.97 -6.25 -12.33
CA VAL A 341 -10.13 -7.43 -13.20
C VAL A 341 -8.76 -8.04 -13.45
N ALA A 342 -8.71 -9.37 -13.41
CA ALA A 342 -7.49 -10.15 -13.60
C ALA A 342 -7.66 -11.16 -14.74
N ASP A 343 -6.54 -11.55 -15.35
CA ASP A 343 -6.49 -12.63 -16.33
C ASP A 343 -5.74 -13.83 -15.73
N LEU A 344 -6.46 -14.90 -15.41
CA LEU A 344 -5.85 -16.11 -14.85
C LEU A 344 -4.91 -16.79 -15.87
N ALA A 345 -5.07 -16.57 -17.18
CA ALA A 345 -4.11 -17.10 -18.15
C ALA A 345 -2.70 -16.51 -17.96
N LYS A 346 -2.60 -15.27 -17.46
CA LYS A 346 -1.32 -14.61 -17.13
C LYS A 346 -0.82 -14.96 -15.73
N MET A 347 -1.71 -15.45 -14.87
CA MET A 347 -1.44 -15.96 -13.53
C MET A 347 -1.85 -17.43 -13.49
N PRO A 348 -1.09 -18.33 -14.14
CA PRO A 348 -1.58 -19.66 -14.52
C PRO A 348 -2.13 -20.48 -13.36
N HIS A 349 -1.71 -20.15 -12.14
CA HIS A 349 -2.32 -20.58 -10.90
C HIS A 349 -2.45 -19.41 -9.92
N LEU A 350 -3.50 -19.42 -9.10
CA LEU A 350 -3.76 -18.42 -8.06
C LEU A 350 -3.89 -19.13 -6.70
N LEU A 351 -3.23 -18.59 -5.68
CA LEU A 351 -3.39 -19.01 -4.28
C LEU A 351 -4.31 -18.03 -3.57
N ILE A 352 -5.31 -18.57 -2.85
CA ILE A 352 -6.23 -17.79 -2.02
C ILE A 352 -6.11 -18.30 -0.59
N ALA A 353 -5.83 -17.39 0.34
CA ALA A 353 -5.80 -17.64 1.78
C ALA A 353 -6.52 -16.47 2.47
N GLY A 354 -7.18 -16.75 3.59
CA GLY A 354 -7.99 -15.78 4.34
C GLY A 354 -8.10 -16.16 5.79
#